data_AF-A0A0A1P977-F1
#
_entry.id   AF-A0A0A1P977-F1
#
_cell.length_a   1.000
_cell.length_b   1.000
_cell.length_c   1.000
_cell.angle_alpha   90.00
_cell.angle_beta   90.00
_cell.angle_gamma   90.00
#
_symmetry.space_group_name_H-M   'P 1'
#
loop_
_entity.id
_entity.type
_entity.pdbx_description
1 polymer ?
#
loop_
_entity_poly.entity_id
_entity_poly.type
_entity_poly.pdbx_seq_one_letter_code
_entity_poly.pdbx_strand_id
1 'polypeptide(L)'
;MDVIRQLVQQANLASLLGLHLALSLFGAIASNPTYNIPIFFFGFWAYNYHESNSPLKTFTGILGLSIVLDLIWFYLHTGNPQGESGFGFALFFNYISFFVKPLSVYAGIIQLQERGDSFSAGNWSEAPGAFPSGGYQNVRDADSSEFA
;
A
#
# COMPACT_ATOMS: atom_id res chain seq x y z
N MET A 1 -8.88 23.76 3.55
CA MET A 1 -7.58 23.07 3.45
C MET A 1 -7.01 22.75 4.84
N ASP A 2 -7.19 23.62 5.84
CA ASP A 2 -6.59 23.45 7.18
C ASP A 2 -7.18 22.29 8.00
N VAL A 3 -8.50 22.07 7.94
CA VAL A 3 -9.16 20.99 8.69
C VAL A 3 -8.70 19.60 8.21
N ILE A 4 -8.56 19.40 6.90
CA ILE A 4 -8.08 18.12 6.32
C ILE A 4 -6.63 17.88 6.72
N ARG A 5 -5.79 18.92 6.67
CA ARG A 5 -4.40 18.83 7.14
C ARG A 5 -4.32 18.50 8.63
N GLN A 6 -5.10 19.15 9.47
CA GLN A 6 -5.14 18.86 10.91
C GLN A 6 -5.61 17.44 11.19
N LEU A 7 -6.67 16.98 10.51
CA LEU A 7 -7.17 15.61 10.65
C LEU A 7 -6.11 14.58 10.25
N VAL A 8 -5.40 14.81 9.15
CA VAL A 8 -4.35 13.91 8.65
C VAL A 8 -3.09 13.96 9.51
N GLN A 9 -2.73 15.13 10.05
CA GLN A 9 -1.63 15.25 11.01
C GLN A 9 -1.94 14.51 12.33
N GLN A 10 -3.20 14.50 12.75
CA GLN A 10 -3.65 13.72 13.91
C GLN A 10 -3.74 12.23 13.60
N ALA A 11 -4.28 11.88 12.43
CA ALA A 11 -4.36 10.52 11.91
C ALA A 11 -3.11 10.21 11.06
N ASN A 12 -1.95 10.12 11.72
CA ASN A 12 -0.68 9.70 11.10
C ASN A 12 -0.90 8.49 10.15
N LEU A 13 -0.19 8.46 9.03
CA LEU A 13 -0.27 7.41 7.99
C LEU A 13 -0.28 5.99 8.55
N ALA A 14 0.51 5.70 9.60
CA ALA A 14 0.53 4.39 10.24
C ALA A 14 -0.84 3.98 10.82
N SER A 15 -1.55 4.92 11.45
CA SER A 15 -2.90 4.68 12.01
C SER A 15 -3.92 4.43 10.90
N LEU A 16 -3.82 5.18 9.80
CA LEU A 16 -4.67 5.00 8.63
C LEU A 16 -4.42 3.64 7.95
N LEU A 17 -3.16 3.23 7.83
CA LEU A 17 -2.77 1.90 7.35
C LEU A 17 -3.34 0.79 8.24
N GLY A 18 -3.26 0.97 9.57
CA GLY A 18 -3.84 0.02 10.53
C GLY A 18 -5.35 -0.11 10.38
N LEU A 19 -6.04 1.01 10.20
CA LEU A 19 -7.48 1.02 9.92
C LEU A 19 -7.78 0.25 8.63
N HIS A 20 -7.10 0.58 7.53
CA HIS A 20 -7.29 -0.11 6.25
C HIS A 20 -7.05 -1.61 6.32
N LEU A 21 -5.98 -2.02 7.00
CA LEU A 21 -5.64 -3.43 7.18
C LEU A 21 -6.72 -4.14 7.99
N ALA A 22 -7.17 -3.54 9.10
CA ALA A 22 -8.25 -4.10 9.93
C ALA A 22 -9.54 -4.25 9.11
N LEU A 23 -9.98 -3.19 8.44
CA LEU A 23 -11.18 -3.23 7.57
C LEU A 23 -11.06 -4.33 6.50
N SER A 24 -9.88 -4.49 5.90
CA SER A 24 -9.63 -5.50 4.86
C SER A 24 -9.62 -6.92 5.42
N LEU A 25 -9.07 -7.13 6.62
CA LEU A 25 -9.08 -8.43 7.30
C LEU A 25 -10.50 -8.83 7.72
N PHE A 26 -11.29 -7.91 8.27
CA PHE A 26 -12.70 -8.18 8.56
C PHE A 26 -13.52 -8.43 7.29
N GLY A 27 -13.27 -7.64 6.24
CA GLY A 27 -13.92 -7.83 4.95
C GLY A 27 -13.58 -9.18 4.29
N ALA A 28 -12.36 -9.70 4.49
CA ALA A 28 -11.90 -10.95 3.90
C ALA A 28 -12.58 -12.23 4.43
N ILE A 29 -13.44 -12.11 5.46
CA ILE A 29 -14.31 -13.19 5.90
C ILE A 29 -15.35 -13.53 4.81
N ALA A 30 -15.66 -12.60 3.92
CA ALA A 30 -16.50 -12.80 2.75
C ALA A 30 -15.78 -12.30 1.48
N SER A 31 -16.51 -12.23 0.36
CA SER A 31 -15.95 -11.78 -0.90
C SER A 31 -15.47 -10.33 -0.83
N ASN A 32 -14.18 -10.14 -1.11
CA ASN A 32 -13.47 -8.88 -0.88
C ASN A 32 -12.42 -8.70 -1.99
N PRO A 33 -12.17 -7.47 -2.50
CA PRO A 33 -11.01 -7.15 -3.33
C PRO A 33 -9.70 -7.72 -2.77
N THR A 34 -9.19 -8.75 -3.45
CA THR A 34 -7.99 -9.51 -3.04
C THR A 34 -6.72 -8.67 -3.02
N TYR A 35 -6.69 -7.58 -3.78
CA TYR A 35 -5.54 -6.67 -3.86
C TYR A 35 -5.37 -5.78 -2.62
N ASN A 36 -6.42 -5.57 -1.81
CA ASN A 36 -6.37 -4.63 -0.68
C ASN A 36 -5.37 -5.06 0.39
N ILE A 37 -5.44 -6.30 0.86
CA ILE A 37 -4.56 -6.81 1.94
C ILE A 37 -3.07 -6.70 1.56
N PRO A 38 -2.62 -7.21 0.40
CA PRO A 38 -1.21 -7.08 -0.02
C PRO A 38 -0.74 -5.62 -0.08
N ILE A 39 -1.55 -4.70 -0.61
CA ILE A 39 -1.21 -3.28 -0.70
C ILE A 39 -0.99 -2.67 0.69
N PHE A 40 -1.84 -2.99 1.67
CA PHE A 40 -1.71 -2.45 3.02
C PHE A 40 -0.53 -3.04 3.80
N PHE A 41 -0.22 -4.33 3.61
CA PHE A 41 1.01 -4.91 4.15
C PHE A 41 2.27 -4.26 3.54
N PHE A 42 2.27 -4.06 2.21
CA PHE A 42 3.34 -3.33 1.56
C PHE A 42 3.46 -1.89 2.09
N GLY A 43 2.34 -1.21 2.34
CA GLY A 43 2.32 0.12 2.95
C GLY A 43 2.94 0.16 4.34
N PHE A 44 2.62 -0.81 5.21
CA PHE A 44 3.25 -0.93 6.52
C PHE A 44 4.76 -1.14 6.41
N TRP A 45 5.20 -2.01 5.51
CA TRP A 45 6.62 -2.22 5.27
C TRP A 45 7.30 -0.94 4.75
N ALA A 46 6.74 -0.32 3.71
CA ALA A 46 7.27 0.89 3.08
C ALA A 46 7.31 2.09 4.04
N TYR A 47 6.36 2.18 4.97
CA TYR A 47 6.35 3.17 6.03
C TYR A 47 7.53 2.99 6.99
N ASN A 48 7.84 1.75 7.38
CA ASN A 48 8.95 1.46 8.30
C ASN A 48 10.32 1.38 7.60
N TYR A 49 10.35 1.33 6.26
CA TYR A 49 11.59 1.38 5.51
C TYR A 49 12.10 2.82 5.42
N HIS A 50 13.26 3.07 6.03
CA HIS A 50 13.87 4.40 6.12
C HIS A 50 15.14 4.58 5.30
N GLU A 51 15.68 3.51 4.70
CA GLU A 51 16.91 3.58 3.89
C GLU A 51 16.67 4.26 2.53
N SER A 52 15.44 4.20 2.01
CA SER A 52 15.02 4.85 0.77
C SER A 52 13.57 5.30 0.85
N ASN A 53 13.25 6.42 0.20
CA ASN A 53 11.88 6.90 0.04
C ASN A 53 11.16 6.24 -1.15
N SER A 54 11.89 5.51 -2.00
CA SER A 54 11.33 4.88 -3.21
C SER A 54 10.17 3.92 -2.90
N PRO A 55 10.25 3.02 -1.89
CA PRO A 55 9.11 2.21 -1.48
C PRO A 55 7.86 3.00 -1.10
N LEU A 56 8.02 4.09 -0.34
CA LEU A 56 6.91 4.92 0.11
C LEU A 56 6.25 5.67 -1.06
N LYS A 57 7.04 6.09 -2.06
CA LYS A 57 6.53 6.63 -3.33
C LYS A 57 5.73 5.59 -4.10
N THR A 58 6.30 4.41 -4.25
CA THR A 58 5.66 3.26 -4.91
C THR A 58 4.34 2.92 -4.23
N PHE A 59 4.33 2.82 -2.90
CA PHE A 59 3.11 2.58 -2.11
C PHE A 59 2.06 3.67 -2.33
N THR A 60 2.44 4.95 -2.21
CA THR A 60 1.50 6.06 -2.38
C THR A 60 0.87 6.05 -3.77
N GLY A 61 1.65 5.71 -4.81
CA GLY A 61 1.15 5.55 -6.18
C GLY A 61 0.18 4.38 -6.34
N ILE A 62 0.54 3.19 -5.82
CA ILE A 62 -0.33 2.00 -5.86
C ILE A 62 -1.62 2.23 -5.08
N LEU A 63 -1.54 2.88 -3.92
CA LEU A 63 -2.71 3.20 -3.11
C LEU A 63 -3.66 4.11 -3.88
N GLY A 64 -3.14 5.13 -4.58
CA GLY A 64 -3.92 5.97 -5.48
C GLY A 64 -4.58 5.18 -6.61
N LEU A 65 -3.83 4.29 -7.27
CA LEU A 65 -4.37 3.40 -8.31
C LEU A 65 -5.44 2.45 -7.76
N SER A 66 -5.31 1.99 -6.51
CA SER A 66 -6.27 1.10 -5.87
C SER A 66 -7.66 1.73 -5.69
N ILE A 67 -7.77 3.06 -5.65
CA ILE A 67 -9.06 3.76 -5.62
C ILE A 67 -9.82 3.51 -6.92
N VAL A 68 -9.13 3.52 -8.06
CA VAL A 68 -9.72 3.20 -9.36
C VAL A 68 -10.12 1.73 -9.43
N LEU A 69 -9.28 0.84 -8.90
CA LEU A 69 -9.61 -0.59 -8.83
C LEU A 69 -10.85 -0.86 -7.96
N ASP A 70 -11.00 -0.15 -6.83
CA ASP A 70 -12.19 -0.27 -5.99
C ASP A 70 -13.46 0.15 -6.72
N LEU A 71 -13.42 1.24 -7.49
CA LEU A 71 -14.57 1.66 -8.31
C LEU A 71 -14.98 0.59 -9.32
N ILE A 72 -14.00 -0.02 -9.99
CA ILE A 72 -14.24 -1.13 -10.91
C ILE A 72 -14.81 -2.33 -10.17
N TRP A 73 -14.23 -2.69 -9.01
CA TRP A 73 -14.68 -3.83 -8.22
C TRP A 73 -16.12 -3.64 -7.75
N PHE A 74 -16.46 -2.46 -7.21
CA PHE A 74 -17.82 -2.12 -6.81
C PHE A 74 -18.78 -2.20 -8.00
N TYR A 75 -18.41 -1.67 -9.16
CA TYR A 75 -19.27 -1.74 -10.34
C TYR A 75 -19.57 -3.19 -10.76
N LEU A 76 -18.55 -4.07 -10.74
CA LEU A 76 -18.68 -5.46 -11.15
C LEU A 76 -19.42 -6.34 -10.15
N HIS A 77 -19.30 -6.06 -8.84
CA HIS A 77 -19.87 -6.89 -7.79
C HIS A 77 -21.15 -6.27 -7.20
N THR A 78 -21.55 -5.06 -7.62
CA THR A 78 -22.79 -4.42 -7.15
C THR A 78 -23.98 -5.32 -7.43
N GLY A 79 -24.86 -5.49 -6.44
CA GLY A 79 -26.03 -6.36 -6.55
C GLY A 79 -25.79 -7.85 -6.29
N ASN A 80 -24.59 -8.24 -5.84
CA ASN A 80 -24.24 -9.63 -5.50
C ASN A 80 -24.62 -10.65 -6.59
N PRO A 81 -24.14 -10.49 -7.83
CA PRO A 81 -24.54 -11.36 -8.96
C PRO A 81 -24.20 -12.83 -8.74
N GLN A 82 -23.21 -13.12 -7.87
CA GLN A 82 -22.72 -14.47 -7.56
C GLN A 82 -23.44 -15.10 -6.36
N GLY A 83 -24.36 -14.39 -5.68
CA GLY A 83 -25.13 -14.92 -4.56
C GLY A 83 -24.28 -15.25 -3.32
N GLU A 84 -23.18 -14.53 -3.13
CA GLU A 84 -22.20 -14.78 -2.07
C GLU A 84 -22.77 -14.43 -0.69
N SER A 85 -22.56 -15.32 0.28
CA SER A 85 -22.96 -15.09 1.68
C SER A 85 -22.07 -14.05 2.33
N GLY A 86 -22.65 -13.10 3.09
CA GLY A 86 -21.88 -12.08 3.79
C GLY A 86 -21.34 -10.96 2.89
N PHE A 87 -21.74 -10.91 1.61
CA PHE A 87 -21.30 -9.88 0.67
C PHE A 87 -21.58 -8.45 1.16
N GLY A 88 -22.75 -8.20 1.75
CA GLY A 88 -23.09 -6.89 2.33
C GLY A 88 -22.19 -6.49 3.51
N PHE A 89 -21.73 -7.47 4.29
CA PHE A 89 -20.79 -7.24 5.39
C PHE A 89 -19.41 -6.81 4.84
N ALA A 90 -18.86 -7.53 3.85
CA ALA A 90 -17.61 -7.12 3.21
C ALA A 90 -17.72 -5.78 2.48
N LEU A 91 -18.84 -5.52 1.79
CA LEU A 91 -19.09 -4.22 1.15
C LEU A 91 -19.02 -3.06 2.14
N PHE A 92 -19.59 -3.21 3.33
CA PHE A 92 -19.54 -2.16 4.36
C PHE A 92 -18.10 -1.76 4.71
N PHE A 93 -17.21 -2.72 4.98
CA PHE A 93 -15.81 -2.43 5.27
C PHE A 93 -15.08 -1.82 4.07
N ASN A 94 -15.38 -2.31 2.86
CA ASN A 94 -14.77 -1.77 1.64
C ASN A 94 -15.20 -0.35 1.34
N TYR A 95 -16.47 0.01 1.59
CA TYR A 95 -16.91 1.40 1.45
C TYR A 95 -16.19 2.33 2.41
N ILE A 96 -16.05 1.93 3.68
CA ILE A 96 -15.29 2.73 4.66
C ILE A 96 -13.83 2.85 4.19
N SER A 97 -13.20 1.74 3.80
CA SER A 97 -11.82 1.73 3.31
C SER A 97 -11.68 2.67 2.09
N PHE A 98 -12.61 2.62 1.14
CA PHE A 98 -12.62 3.48 -0.03
C PHE A 98 -12.64 4.98 0.31
N PHE A 99 -13.46 5.42 1.27
CA PHE A 99 -13.50 6.82 1.68
C PHE A 99 -12.25 7.27 2.44
N VAL A 100 -11.58 6.36 3.15
CA VAL A 100 -10.35 6.66 3.88
C VAL A 100 -9.14 6.71 2.94
N LYS A 101 -9.15 5.97 1.83
CA LYS A 101 -7.99 5.89 0.89
C LYS A 101 -7.49 7.25 0.40
N PRO A 102 -8.33 8.21 -0.04
CA PRO A 102 -7.87 9.55 -0.42
C PRO A 102 -7.11 10.28 0.70
N LEU A 103 -7.56 10.14 1.95
CA LEU A 103 -6.88 10.71 3.12
C LEU A 103 -5.51 10.05 3.31
N SER A 104 -5.43 8.73 3.16
CA SER A 104 -4.19 7.96 3.26
C SER A 104 -3.19 8.26 2.14
N VAL A 105 -3.66 8.51 0.91
CA VAL A 105 -2.81 8.98 -0.19
C VAL A 105 -2.24 10.35 0.15
N TYR A 106 -3.08 11.26 0.64
CA TYR A 106 -2.62 12.59 1.06
C TYR A 106 -1.61 12.50 2.22
N ALA A 107 -1.86 11.64 3.20
CA ALA A 107 -0.93 11.36 4.29
C ALA A 107 0.42 10.79 3.78
N GLY A 108 0.39 9.90 2.78
CA GLY A 108 1.59 9.40 2.08
C GLY A 108 2.41 10.51 1.43
N ILE A 109 1.74 11.44 0.76
CA ILE A 109 2.40 12.61 0.15
C ILE A 109 3.02 13.51 1.22
N ILE A 110 2.30 13.81 2.31
CA ILE A 110 2.85 14.60 3.42
C ILE A 110 4.06 13.89 4.03
N GLN A 111 3.97 12.57 4.26
CA GLN A 111 5.07 11.80 4.83
C GLN A 111 6.32 11.83 3.94
N LEU A 112 6.16 11.81 2.62
CA LEU A 112 7.27 12.00 1.66
C LEU A 112 7.88 13.40 1.77
N GLN A 113 7.04 14.43 1.84
CA GLN A 113 7.50 15.82 2.00
C GLN A 113 8.25 16.03 3.32
N GLU A 114 7.79 15.42 4.41
CA GLU A 114 8.48 15.41 5.71
C GLU A 114 9.84 14.71 5.65
N ARG A 115 9.98 13.69 4.80
CA ARG A 115 11.26 13.02 4.51
C ARG A 115 12.14 13.79 3.51
N GLY A 116 11.75 15.00 3.13
CA GLY A 116 12.50 15.87 2.21
C GLY A 116 12.37 15.46 0.74
N ASP A 117 11.33 14.70 0.38
CA ASP A 117 11.14 14.19 -0.97
C ASP A 117 9.78 14.62 -1.56
N SER A 118 9.68 14.57 -2.89
CA SER A 118 8.45 14.89 -3.63
C SER A 118 7.74 13.63 -4.10
N PHE A 119 6.43 13.74 -4.34
CA PHE A 119 5.69 12.64 -4.93
C PHE A 119 6.08 12.47 -6.40
N SER A 120 6.63 11.30 -6.73
CA SER A 120 6.95 10.85 -8.08
C SER A 120 6.65 9.35 -8.18
N ALA A 121 6.71 8.77 -9.39
CA ALA A 121 6.76 7.31 -9.50
C ALA A 121 7.97 6.79 -8.71
N GLY A 122 7.76 5.79 -7.86
CA GLY A 122 8.83 5.11 -7.15
C GLY A 122 9.49 4.03 -8.01
N ASN A 123 10.61 3.49 -7.53
CA ASN A 123 11.34 2.42 -8.18
C ASN A 123 10.94 1.06 -7.58
N TRP A 124 10.54 0.13 -8.44
CA TRP A 124 10.09 -1.21 -8.03
C TRP A 124 11.25 -2.16 -7.69
N SER A 125 12.49 -1.83 -8.08
CA SER A 125 13.67 -2.65 -7.79
C SER A 125 14.03 -2.72 -6.30
N GLU A 126 13.45 -1.83 -5.49
CA GLU A 126 13.61 -1.78 -4.03
C GLU A 126 12.38 -2.32 -3.29
N ALA A 127 11.40 -2.90 -4.00
CA ALA A 127 10.24 -3.52 -3.37
C ALA A 127 10.65 -4.79 -2.61
N PRO A 128 9.87 -5.22 -1.59
CA PRO A 128 10.12 -6.45 -0.86
C PRO A 128 10.20 -7.64 -1.81
N GLY A 129 11.29 -8.41 -1.73
CA GLY A 129 11.51 -9.56 -2.60
C GLY A 129 11.84 -9.21 -4.06
N ALA A 130 12.10 -7.94 -4.39
CA ALA A 130 12.62 -7.56 -5.68
C ALA A 130 14.03 -8.14 -5.88
N PHE A 131 14.30 -8.65 -7.07
CA PHE A 131 15.64 -9.07 -7.45
C PHE A 131 16.49 -7.82 -7.71
N PRO A 132 17.69 -7.70 -7.09
CA PRO A 132 18.58 -6.57 -7.36
C PRO A 132 18.89 -6.51 -8.85
N SER A 133 18.67 -5.35 -9.48
CA SER A 133 19.03 -5.13 -10.90
C SER A 133 20.54 -5.24 -11.16
N GLY A 134 21.36 -5.18 -10.10
CA GLY A 134 22.82 -5.32 -10.12
C GLY A 134 23.36 -6.74 -9.94
N GLY A 135 22.51 -7.76 -9.95
CA GLY A 135 22.93 -9.14 -9.66
C GLY A 135 23.12 -9.37 -8.15
N TYR A 136 23.07 -10.63 -7.74
CA TYR A 136 23.45 -11.01 -6.38
C TYR A 136 24.86 -10.48 -6.11
N GLN A 137 25.10 -9.95 -4.91
CA GLN A 137 26.46 -9.78 -4.43
C GLN A 137 27.12 -11.15 -4.55
N ASN A 138 28.05 -11.31 -5.50
CA ASN A 138 28.79 -12.54 -5.65
C ASN A 138 29.35 -12.83 -4.26
N VAL A 139 28.87 -13.91 -3.63
CA VAL A 139 29.58 -14.49 -2.50
C VAL A 139 30.99 -14.67 -3.04
N ARG A 140 31.97 -14.09 -2.34
CA ARG A 140 33.36 -14.12 -2.75
C ARG A 140 33.75 -15.60 -2.74
N ASP A 141 33.60 -16.27 -3.87
CA ASP A 141 34.03 -17.64 -4.04
C ASP A 141 35.52 -17.62 -3.74
N ALA A 142 35.92 -18.35 -2.69
CA ALA A 142 37.29 -18.36 -2.17
C ALA A 142 38.32 -18.96 -3.15
N ASP A 143 37.95 -19.10 -4.43
CA ASP A 143 38.69 -19.67 -5.53
C ASP A 143 39.17 -18.60 -6.55
N SER A 144 39.14 -17.32 -6.18
CA SER A 144 39.88 -16.32 -6.94
C SER A 144 41.38 -16.61 -6.79
N SER A 145 41.98 -17.15 -7.84
CA SER A 145 43.39 -17.47 -8.02
C SER A 145 44.35 -16.26 -7.96
N GLU A 146 44.02 -15.23 -7.19
CA GLU A 146 44.85 -14.03 -6.96
C GLU A 146 46.02 -14.26 -5.97
N PHE A 147 46.24 -15.50 -5.54
CA PHE A 147 47.38 -15.90 -4.72
C PHE A 147 48.18 -17.08 -5.34
N ALA A 148 48.42 -17.03 -6.65
CA ALA A 148 49.40 -17.88 -7.32
C ALA A 148 50.59 -17.05 -7.82
#